data_AF-A0A9D1USD2-F1
#
_entry.id   AF-A0A9D1USD2-F1
#
_cell.length_a   1.000
_cell.length_b   1.000
_cell.length_c   1.000
_cell.angle_alpha   90.00
_cell.angle_beta   90.00
_cell.angle_gamma   90.00
#
_symmetry.space_group_name_H-M   'P 1'
#
loop_
_entity.id
_entity.type
_entity.pdbx_description
1 polymer ?
#
loop_
_entity_poly.entity_id
_entity_poly.type
_entity_poly.pdbx_seq_one_letter_code
_entity_poly.pdbx_strand_id
1 'polypeptide(L)'
;MPGPSNTADTLHALRRHTSVSAPLVALGVQPRGKASQEALELRFTLPQGSCMWRVSAVDGSLVLDVRGTCDETRRILRNALVVQGGLSQGAEEHHVLEEFPDRTSARFLGKMIAGWTQRIQAYAKDDHSLHTTEHPRNLVEELGMWWDGRANFGDLIGPWLVETMTGKPIINARFAVTESAVLSTVGSIIHMITHDRTDVWGSGLMYPPTPRQIKRLSRLRDVRVHAVRGKKTRESLIQALGWDVPEVFGDPALLLPRYLQPEDEPHAAGTAAETAAISVVPHYKHAAKFRGKMTAHTRLVDVHDDLRNVVSSIATSRVCLSTSLHGIIVAQAYGVPWRWLKMEGHELQGGDFKFEDFFSTLASEDVSSIELSNDELKEVDLEAIAEEATLPELDIDLDALDAAFPHPRAGHRPGVVNPAFSWRDILAEDAAAAVGRSAVRRLKRGRKAARRLPRTVTRKLPI
;
A
#
# COMPACT_ATOMS: atom_id res chain seq x y z
N MET A 1 29.44 17.54 25.27
CA MET A 1 28.44 18.44 24.67
C MET A 1 28.16 17.92 23.28
N PRO A 2 26.98 17.36 22.98
CA PRO A 2 26.63 17.05 21.59
C PRO A 2 26.62 18.37 20.82
N GLY A 3 27.22 18.40 19.62
CA GLY A 3 27.22 19.59 18.76
C GLY A 3 25.79 20.04 18.40
N PRO A 4 25.60 21.28 17.92
CA PRO A 4 24.28 21.76 17.53
C PRO A 4 23.65 20.80 16.50
N SER A 5 22.41 20.38 16.77
CA SER A 5 21.67 19.45 15.91
C SER A 5 21.49 20.04 14.50
N ASN A 6 22.01 19.36 13.48
CA ASN A 6 21.93 19.75 12.07
C ASN A 6 20.46 19.84 11.56
N THR A 7 19.54 19.17 12.25
CA THR A 7 18.10 19.20 11.93
C THR A 7 17.49 20.59 12.14
N ALA A 8 17.83 21.30 13.22
CA ALA A 8 17.28 22.63 13.50
C ALA A 8 17.75 23.68 12.46
N ASP A 9 19.03 23.62 12.08
CA ASP A 9 19.58 24.46 11.01
C ASP A 9 18.91 24.15 9.67
N THR A 10 18.63 22.88 9.41
CA THR A 10 17.89 22.42 8.23
C THR A 10 16.45 22.93 8.23
N LEU A 11 15.74 22.92 9.36
CA LEU A 11 14.38 23.48 9.46
C LEU A 11 14.36 25.00 9.21
N HIS A 12 15.32 25.74 9.79
CA HIS A 12 15.47 27.17 9.52
C HIS A 12 15.82 27.46 8.04
N ALA A 13 16.71 26.64 7.45
CA ALA A 13 17.05 26.74 6.04
C ALA A 13 15.87 26.37 5.12
N LEU A 14 15.08 25.36 5.47
CA LEU A 14 13.88 24.94 4.72
C LEU A 14 12.84 26.05 4.74
N ARG A 15 12.58 26.68 5.89
CA ARG A 15 11.67 27.84 5.98
C ARG A 15 12.09 28.96 5.03
N ARG A 16 13.38 29.32 5.00
CA ARG A 16 13.90 30.32 4.06
C ARG A 16 13.76 29.86 2.61
N HIS A 17 14.03 28.59 2.35
CA HIS A 17 13.94 27.99 1.02
C HIS A 17 12.51 28.00 0.48
N THR A 18 11.50 27.66 1.29
CA THR A 18 10.08 27.68 0.90
C THR A 18 9.67 29.06 0.40
N SER A 19 10.19 30.14 0.99
CA SER A 19 9.88 31.52 0.58
C SER A 19 10.52 31.96 -0.74
N VAL A 20 11.52 31.23 -1.24
CA VAL A 20 12.27 31.59 -2.48
C VAL A 20 12.23 30.50 -3.55
N SER A 21 11.72 29.32 -3.23
CA SER A 21 11.63 28.17 -4.13
C SER A 21 10.44 28.33 -5.06
N ALA A 22 10.69 28.61 -6.34
CA ALA A 22 9.64 28.81 -7.33
C ALA A 22 8.59 27.68 -7.38
N PRO A 23 8.94 26.38 -7.29
CA PRO A 23 7.95 25.30 -7.22
C PRO A 23 7.04 25.37 -5.99
N LEU A 24 7.60 25.58 -4.80
CA LEU A 24 6.81 25.64 -3.55
C LEU A 24 5.90 26.87 -3.53
N VAL A 25 6.41 28.02 -4.00
CA VAL A 25 5.62 29.25 -4.13
C VAL A 25 4.47 29.07 -5.12
N ALA A 26 4.72 28.44 -6.27
CA ALA A 26 3.68 28.18 -7.28
C ALA A 26 2.58 27.24 -6.77
N LEU A 27 2.93 26.28 -5.91
CA LEU A 27 1.98 25.35 -5.28
C LEU A 27 1.25 25.95 -4.05
N GLY A 28 1.55 27.20 -3.69
CA GLY A 28 0.96 27.86 -2.53
C GLY A 28 1.45 27.31 -1.18
N VAL A 29 2.58 26.61 -1.14
CA VAL A 29 3.17 26.09 0.09
C VAL A 29 3.87 27.24 0.82
N GLN A 30 3.41 27.57 2.03
CA GLN A 30 3.92 28.71 2.79
C GLN A 30 4.15 28.36 4.27
N PRO A 31 5.21 28.91 4.90
CA PRO A 31 5.44 28.68 6.33
C PRO A 31 4.30 29.22 7.21
N ARG A 32 3.86 28.42 8.18
CA ARG A 32 2.96 28.87 9.25
C ARG A 32 3.79 29.20 10.49
N GLY A 33 3.96 30.48 10.78
CA GLY A 33 4.70 30.94 11.97
C GLY A 33 6.23 30.90 11.83
N LYS A 34 6.91 30.88 12.98
CA LYS A 34 8.38 30.74 13.06
C LYS A 34 8.72 29.25 13.14
N ALA A 35 9.80 28.84 12.48
CA ALA A 35 10.37 27.51 12.73
C ALA A 35 10.84 27.46 14.19
N SER A 36 10.47 26.41 14.92
CA SER A 36 11.08 26.11 16.22
C SER A 36 12.34 25.27 16.01
N GLN A 37 13.05 24.95 17.08
CA GLN A 37 14.16 23.99 17.03
C GLN A 37 13.69 22.55 16.74
N GLU A 38 12.40 22.28 16.93
CA GLU A 38 11.83 20.92 16.89
C GLU A 38 10.94 20.68 15.67
N ALA A 39 10.34 21.71 15.07
CA ALA A 39 9.46 21.53 13.93
C ALA A 39 9.31 22.79 13.05
N LEU A 40 8.97 22.55 11.79
CA LEU A 40 8.49 23.53 10.84
C LEU A 40 7.14 23.09 10.27
N GLU A 41 6.14 23.96 10.37
CA GLU A 41 4.86 23.77 9.70
C GLU A 41 4.78 24.59 8.40
N LEU A 42 4.33 23.97 7.32
CA LEU A 42 4.04 24.63 6.04
C LEU A 42 2.59 24.36 5.64
N ARG A 43 1.83 25.42 5.40
CA ARG A 43 0.45 25.33 4.91
C ARG A 43 0.45 25.23 3.40
N PHE A 44 -0.47 24.44 2.86
CA PHE A 44 -0.92 24.56 1.47
C PHE A 44 -2.45 24.43 1.43
N THR A 45 -3.03 24.82 0.30
CA THR A 45 -4.49 24.77 0.12
C THR A 45 -4.86 23.77 -0.95
N LEU A 46 -5.95 23.06 -0.66
CA LEU A 46 -6.77 22.34 -1.61
C LEU A 46 -8.04 23.15 -1.86
N PRO A 47 -8.78 22.89 -2.94
CA PRO A 47 -10.08 23.53 -3.14
C PRO A 47 -11.05 23.35 -1.95
N GLN A 48 -10.94 22.23 -1.23
CA GLN A 48 -11.83 21.81 -0.16
C GLN A 48 -11.38 22.27 1.24
N GLY A 49 -10.20 22.88 1.36
CA GLY A 49 -9.70 23.36 2.64
C GLY A 49 -8.18 23.44 2.73
N SER A 50 -7.68 23.73 3.93
CA SER A 50 -6.24 23.80 4.18
C SER A 50 -5.68 22.45 4.60
N CYS A 51 -4.44 22.20 4.19
CA CYS A 51 -3.62 21.10 4.69
C CYS A 51 -2.35 21.67 5.32
N MET A 52 -1.71 20.88 6.18
CA MET A 52 -0.49 21.25 6.88
C MET A 52 0.55 20.18 6.67
N TRP A 53 1.66 20.53 6.03
CA TRP A 53 2.92 19.81 6.16
C TRP A 53 3.55 20.14 7.50
N ARG A 54 4.15 19.14 8.12
CA ARG A 54 5.02 19.30 9.28
C ARG A 54 6.30 18.53 9.01
N VAL A 55 7.42 19.20 9.27
CA VAL A 55 8.74 18.57 9.31
C VAL A 55 9.21 18.68 10.75
N SER A 56 9.39 17.55 11.42
CA SER A 56 9.78 17.50 12.83
C SER A 56 11.14 16.84 12.99
N ALA A 57 11.93 17.32 13.95
CA ALA A 57 13.19 16.70 14.35
C ALA A 57 12.89 15.68 15.46
N VAL A 58 13.15 14.40 15.20
CA VAL A 58 12.90 13.29 16.14
C VAL A 58 14.16 12.44 16.20
N ASP A 59 14.79 12.33 17.37
CA ASP A 59 15.95 11.46 17.63
C ASP A 59 17.13 11.56 16.63
N GLY A 60 17.37 12.75 16.06
CA GLY A 60 18.42 12.96 15.06
C GLY A 60 18.02 12.59 13.63
N SER A 61 16.73 12.39 13.38
CA SER A 61 16.11 12.31 12.06
C SER A 61 15.16 13.50 11.83
N LEU A 62 14.78 13.70 10.57
CA LEU A 62 13.71 14.61 10.17
C LEU A 62 12.53 13.77 9.66
N VAL A 63 11.36 13.92 10.28
CA VAL A 63 10.13 13.23 9.87
C VAL A 63 9.25 14.21 9.11
N LEU A 64 8.79 13.82 7.92
CA LEU A 64 7.82 14.57 7.11
C LEU A 64 6.44 13.96 7.25
N ASP A 65 5.50 14.74 7.76
CA ASP A 65 4.10 14.38 7.88
C ASP A 65 3.15 15.43 7.29
N VAL A 66 1.93 15.00 6.96
CA VAL A 66 0.85 15.86 6.46
C VAL A 66 -0.48 15.57 7.12
N ARG A 67 -1.24 16.63 7.38
CA ARG A 67 -2.57 16.56 7.99
C ARG A 67 -3.58 17.50 7.35
N GLY A 68 -4.84 17.07 7.38
CA GLY A 68 -5.98 17.88 6.96
C GLY A 68 -6.50 18.70 8.13
N THR A 69 -6.85 19.96 7.90
CA THR A 69 -7.38 20.83 8.97
C THR A 69 -8.88 20.66 9.23
N CYS A 70 -9.58 19.92 8.38
CA CYS A 70 -11.00 19.57 8.50
C CYS A 70 -11.24 18.14 8.00
N ASP A 71 -12.45 17.62 8.19
CA ASP A 71 -12.79 16.24 7.84
C ASP A 71 -12.66 15.99 6.32
N GLU A 72 -13.01 16.97 5.49
CA GLU A 72 -12.93 16.90 4.03
C GLU A 72 -11.48 16.77 3.56
N THR A 73 -10.59 17.61 4.08
CA THR A 73 -9.16 17.56 3.72
C THR A 73 -8.47 16.31 4.27
N ARG A 74 -8.88 15.82 5.45
CA ARG A 74 -8.41 14.53 5.97
C ARG A 74 -8.79 13.38 5.05
N ARG A 75 -10.03 13.34 4.58
CA ARG A 75 -10.49 12.33 3.61
C ARG A 75 -9.70 12.38 2.30
N ILE A 76 -9.45 13.57 1.76
CA ILE A 76 -8.63 13.73 0.55
C ILE A 76 -7.22 13.19 0.77
N LEU A 77 -6.60 13.50 1.91
CA LEU A 77 -5.27 12.97 2.23
C LEU A 77 -5.27 11.46 2.38
N ARG A 78 -6.28 10.89 3.06
CA ARG A 78 -6.42 9.43 3.17
C ARG A 78 -6.44 8.77 1.80
N ASN A 79 -7.18 9.35 0.85
CA ASN A 79 -7.34 8.81 -0.50
C ASN A 79 -6.11 9.07 -1.39
N ALA A 80 -5.57 10.29 -1.36
CA ALA A 80 -4.40 10.67 -2.16
C ALA A 80 -3.11 9.96 -1.72
N LEU A 81 -3.07 9.50 -0.45
CA LEU A 81 -1.89 8.89 0.18
C LEU A 81 -2.14 7.43 0.57
N VAL A 82 -3.21 6.79 0.07
CA VAL A 82 -3.39 5.33 0.20
C VAL A 82 -2.13 4.66 -0.30
N VAL A 83 -1.64 3.67 0.43
CA VAL A 83 -0.39 2.91 0.21
C VAL A 83 0.93 3.71 0.29
N GLN A 84 0.88 5.04 0.43
CA GLN A 84 2.05 5.91 0.24
C GLN A 84 2.54 6.60 1.52
N GLY A 85 1.73 6.64 2.57
CA GLY A 85 2.09 7.23 3.85
C GLY A 85 1.49 6.49 5.03
N GLY A 86 2.29 6.24 6.07
CA GLY A 86 1.84 5.63 7.30
C GLY A 86 0.86 6.54 8.04
N LEU A 87 -0.39 6.10 8.24
CA LEU A 87 -1.37 6.86 9.01
C LEU A 87 -1.05 6.77 10.51
N SER A 88 -0.88 7.91 11.15
CA SER A 88 -0.66 8.03 12.59
C SER A 88 -1.87 8.71 13.26
N GLN A 89 -2.48 8.00 14.20
CA GLN A 89 -3.66 8.42 14.95
C GLN A 89 -3.31 8.87 16.37
N GLY A 90 -2.40 9.84 16.48
CA GLY A 90 -2.09 10.53 17.74
C GLY A 90 -3.23 11.47 18.17
N ALA A 91 -2.91 12.57 18.86
CA ALA A 91 -3.89 13.60 19.24
C ALA A 91 -4.60 14.23 18.02
N GLU A 92 -3.95 14.21 16.85
CA GLU A 92 -4.53 14.61 15.57
C GLU A 92 -4.08 13.63 14.48
N GLU A 93 -4.98 13.32 13.55
CA GLU A 93 -4.72 12.45 12.41
C GLU A 93 -3.72 13.09 11.43
N HIS A 94 -2.67 12.35 11.09
CA HIS A 94 -1.66 12.75 10.11
C HIS A 94 -1.06 11.55 9.39
N HIS A 95 -0.60 11.75 8.16
CA HIS A 95 0.14 10.77 7.38
C HIS A 95 1.64 11.06 7.49
N VAL A 96 2.39 10.14 8.07
CA VAL A 96 3.86 10.13 8.06
C VAL A 96 4.31 9.56 6.72
N LEU A 97 4.92 10.40 5.89
CA LEU A 97 5.32 10.00 4.54
C LEU A 97 6.72 9.44 4.50
N GLU A 98 7.65 10.07 5.23
CA GLU A 98 9.06 9.74 5.10
C GLU A 98 9.88 10.20 6.31
N GLU A 99 10.92 9.44 6.63
CA GLU A 99 11.94 9.78 7.62
C GLU A 99 13.28 9.97 6.92
N PHE A 100 13.95 11.08 7.22
CA PHE A 100 15.19 11.50 6.60
C PHE A 100 16.31 11.61 7.63
N PRO A 101 17.57 11.30 7.27
CA PRO A 101 18.72 11.54 8.15
C PRO A 101 18.91 13.03 8.50
N ASP A 102 19.55 13.32 9.64
CA ASP A 102 19.89 14.69 10.10
C ASP A 102 20.63 15.57 9.09
N ARG A 103 21.35 14.97 8.14
CA ARG A 103 22.14 15.67 7.11
C ARG A 103 21.36 16.04 5.85
N THR A 104 20.05 15.80 5.84
CA THR A 104 19.23 16.05 4.65
C THR A 104 19.13 17.54 4.35
N SER A 105 19.40 17.93 3.11
CA SER A 105 19.40 19.36 2.75
C SER A 105 17.98 19.94 2.65
N ALA A 106 17.82 21.19 3.08
CA ALA A 106 16.59 21.96 2.92
C ALA A 106 16.08 22.03 1.46
N ARG A 107 16.99 22.03 0.48
CA ARG A 107 16.61 22.02 -0.95
C ARG A 107 15.96 20.70 -1.34
N PHE A 108 16.48 19.58 -0.84
CA PHE A 108 15.94 18.25 -1.12
C PHE A 108 14.56 18.07 -0.46
N LEU A 109 14.44 18.40 0.82
CA LEU A 109 13.14 18.40 1.52
C LEU A 109 12.11 19.29 0.81
N GLY A 110 12.53 20.47 0.36
CA GLY A 110 11.65 21.36 -0.40
C GLY A 110 11.16 20.75 -1.73
N LYS A 111 11.99 19.96 -2.42
CA LYS A 111 11.56 19.21 -3.62
C LYS A 111 10.57 18.11 -3.27
N MET A 112 10.81 17.36 -2.20
CA MET A 112 9.90 16.29 -1.75
C MET A 112 8.53 16.85 -1.40
N ILE A 113 8.49 17.92 -0.61
CA ILE A 113 7.24 18.61 -0.25
C ILE A 113 6.53 19.13 -1.50
N ALA A 114 7.26 19.69 -2.48
CA ALA A 114 6.66 20.14 -3.73
C ALA A 114 6.06 18.99 -4.54
N GLY A 115 6.77 17.87 -4.69
CA GLY A 115 6.30 16.69 -5.42
C GLY A 115 5.03 16.10 -4.79
N TRP A 116 5.05 15.89 -3.47
CA TRP A 116 3.88 15.43 -2.75
C TRP A 116 2.71 16.42 -2.84
N THR A 117 2.96 17.72 -2.65
CA THR A 117 1.93 18.75 -2.76
C THR A 117 1.29 18.76 -4.14
N GLN A 118 2.11 18.66 -5.20
CA GLN A 118 1.61 18.62 -6.57
C GLN A 118 0.72 17.39 -6.81
N ARG A 119 1.11 16.22 -6.29
CA ARG A 119 0.33 14.97 -6.40
C ARG A 119 -0.99 15.08 -5.64
N ILE A 120 -0.97 15.55 -4.40
CA ILE A 120 -2.18 15.74 -3.59
C ILE A 120 -3.10 16.79 -4.23
N GLN A 121 -2.54 17.90 -4.75
CA GLN A 121 -3.33 18.93 -5.45
C GLN A 121 -3.86 18.43 -6.79
N ALA A 122 -3.11 17.61 -7.53
CA ALA A 122 -3.58 16.99 -8.77
C ALA A 122 -4.75 16.05 -8.45
N TYR A 123 -4.59 15.16 -7.46
CA TYR A 123 -5.67 14.32 -6.97
C TYR A 123 -6.89 15.16 -6.56
N ALA A 124 -6.71 16.19 -5.74
CA ALA A 124 -7.81 17.04 -5.25
C ALA A 124 -8.49 17.90 -6.34
N LYS A 125 -7.84 18.11 -7.50
CA LYS A 125 -8.37 18.84 -8.66
C LYS A 125 -9.03 17.92 -9.68
N ASP A 126 -8.45 16.73 -9.89
CA ASP A 126 -8.97 15.70 -10.79
C ASP A 126 -10.14 14.93 -10.15
N ASP A 127 -10.25 14.99 -8.82
CA ASP A 127 -11.40 14.51 -8.07
C ASP A 127 -12.62 15.44 -8.27
N HIS A 128 -13.35 15.18 -9.35
CA HIS A 128 -14.57 15.90 -9.71
C HIS A 128 -15.73 15.71 -8.71
N SER A 129 -15.62 14.80 -7.71
CA SER A 129 -16.68 14.59 -6.71
C SER A 129 -16.75 15.70 -5.64
N LEU A 130 -15.75 16.59 -5.60
CA LEU A 130 -15.54 17.52 -4.50
C LEU A 130 -15.80 19.01 -4.82
N HIS A 131 -16.27 19.34 -6.04
CA HIS A 131 -16.24 20.71 -6.55
C HIS A 131 -17.57 21.46 -6.67
N THR A 132 -18.70 20.87 -6.30
CA THR A 132 -19.99 21.55 -6.48
C THR A 132 -20.98 21.15 -5.39
N THR A 133 -21.53 22.15 -4.71
CA THR A 133 -22.80 22.05 -3.97
C THR A 133 -24.00 21.72 -4.89
N GLU A 134 -23.77 21.54 -6.19
CA GLU A 134 -24.72 21.06 -7.18
C GLU A 134 -24.09 19.93 -8.02
N HIS A 135 -24.41 18.67 -7.71
CA HIS A 135 -24.04 17.49 -8.50
C HIS A 135 -24.16 17.66 -10.03
N PRO A 136 -23.13 17.23 -10.79
CA PRO A 136 -23.33 16.49 -12.02
C PRO A 136 -23.12 14.99 -11.76
N ARG A 137 -24.19 14.23 -11.97
CA ARG A 137 -24.42 12.80 -11.68
C ARG A 137 -23.50 11.77 -12.37
N ASN A 138 -22.28 12.08 -12.80
CA ASN A 138 -21.55 11.22 -13.76
C ASN A 138 -20.10 10.81 -13.41
N LEU A 139 -19.64 10.99 -12.17
CA LEU A 139 -18.50 10.22 -11.63
C LEU A 139 -18.97 9.51 -10.37
N VAL A 140 -19.59 8.34 -10.57
CA VAL A 140 -20.09 7.50 -9.48
C VAL A 140 -18.88 6.80 -8.86
N GLU A 141 -18.30 7.38 -7.81
CA GLU A 141 -17.29 6.72 -6.97
C GLU A 141 -17.89 5.44 -6.34
N GLU A 142 -17.10 4.37 -6.26
CA GLU A 142 -17.52 3.17 -5.54
C GLU A 142 -17.26 3.37 -4.04
N LEU A 143 -18.19 2.95 -3.18
CA LEU A 143 -17.94 2.92 -1.74
C LEU A 143 -17.60 1.49 -1.34
N GLY A 144 -16.46 1.33 -0.67
CA GLY A 144 -16.01 0.05 -0.14
C GLY A 144 -15.80 0.09 1.36
N MET A 145 -15.61 -1.06 1.97
CA MET A 145 -15.16 -1.17 3.36
C MET A 145 -13.95 -2.08 3.41
N TRP A 146 -12.86 -1.59 4.00
CA TRP A 146 -11.66 -2.37 4.28
C TRP A 146 -11.00 -1.91 5.58
N TRP A 147 -10.13 -2.76 6.14
CA TRP A 147 -9.37 -2.41 7.33
C TRP A 147 -8.21 -1.47 6.97
N ASP A 148 -8.14 -0.35 7.69
CA ASP A 148 -7.16 0.73 7.48
C ASP A 148 -6.43 1.13 8.77
N GLY A 149 -6.66 0.40 9.87
CA GLY A 149 -6.10 0.75 11.18
C GLY A 149 -4.60 0.49 11.31
N ARG A 150 -4.05 -0.35 10.42
CA ARG A 150 -2.61 -0.58 10.26
C ARG A 150 -2.39 -1.00 8.81
N ALA A 151 -1.36 -0.45 8.17
CA ALA A 151 -0.99 -0.87 6.82
C ALA A 151 -0.84 -2.40 6.76
N ASN A 152 -1.35 -3.00 5.70
CA ASN A 152 -1.17 -4.41 5.37
C ASN A 152 -1.54 -4.59 3.89
N PHE A 153 -0.68 -5.22 3.10
CA PHE A 153 -0.94 -5.42 1.67
C PHE A 153 -2.28 -6.15 1.42
N GLY A 154 -2.65 -7.10 2.29
CA GLY A 154 -3.86 -7.90 2.13
C GLY A 154 -5.15 -7.09 2.23
N ASP A 155 -5.18 -6.09 3.12
CA ASP A 155 -6.32 -5.20 3.26
C ASP A 155 -6.45 -4.21 2.09
N LEU A 156 -5.39 -4.07 1.28
CA LEU A 156 -5.35 -3.22 0.09
C LEU A 156 -5.78 -3.97 -1.20
N ILE A 157 -5.84 -5.30 -1.17
CA ILE A 157 -6.24 -6.10 -2.34
C ILE A 157 -7.68 -5.77 -2.74
N GLY A 158 -8.60 -5.70 -1.78
CA GLY A 158 -10.01 -5.37 -2.01
C GLY A 158 -10.19 -4.05 -2.78
N PRO A 159 -9.74 -2.90 -2.25
CA PRO A 159 -9.88 -1.63 -2.96
C PRO A 159 -9.13 -1.64 -4.31
N TRP A 160 -7.90 -2.17 -4.37
CA TRP A 160 -7.15 -2.24 -5.64
C TRP A 160 -7.87 -3.04 -6.73
N LEU A 161 -8.47 -4.18 -6.36
CA LEU A 161 -9.17 -5.05 -7.29
C LEU A 161 -10.46 -4.39 -7.80
N VAL A 162 -11.23 -3.75 -6.92
CA VAL A 162 -12.46 -3.04 -7.31
C VAL A 162 -12.16 -1.90 -8.27
N GLU A 163 -11.13 -1.09 -7.99
CA GLU A 163 -10.72 -0.02 -8.91
C GLU A 163 -10.31 -0.57 -10.27
N THR A 164 -9.58 -1.69 -10.28
CA THR A 164 -9.14 -2.36 -11.51
C THR A 164 -10.32 -2.91 -12.32
N MET A 165 -11.31 -3.51 -11.65
CA MET A 165 -12.49 -4.11 -12.29
C MET A 165 -13.49 -3.08 -12.80
N THR A 166 -13.68 -1.99 -12.05
CA THR A 166 -14.71 -0.97 -12.34
C THR A 166 -14.17 0.21 -13.13
N GLY A 167 -12.84 0.43 -13.11
CA GLY A 167 -12.21 1.63 -13.66
C GLY A 167 -12.55 2.91 -12.89
N LYS A 168 -13.14 2.78 -11.70
CA LYS A 168 -13.57 3.90 -10.85
C LYS A 168 -12.79 3.90 -9.55
N PRO A 169 -12.49 5.08 -8.97
CA PRO A 169 -11.92 5.14 -7.65
C PRO A 169 -12.89 4.57 -6.60
N ILE A 170 -12.34 3.94 -5.56
CA ILE A 170 -13.10 3.44 -4.42
C ILE A 170 -12.75 4.17 -3.13
N ILE A 171 -13.74 4.43 -2.27
CA ILE A 171 -13.56 5.15 -1.02
C ILE A 171 -13.94 4.30 0.18
N ASN A 172 -13.10 4.33 1.23
CA ASN A 172 -13.35 3.58 2.45
C ASN A 172 -14.50 4.22 3.26
N ALA A 173 -15.60 3.50 3.36
CA ALA A 173 -16.81 3.89 4.08
C ALA A 173 -16.83 3.41 5.54
N ARG A 174 -15.80 2.70 6.04
CA ARG A 174 -15.77 2.08 7.39
C ARG A 174 -16.22 3.00 8.55
N PHE A 175 -15.99 4.31 8.44
CA PHE A 175 -16.44 5.31 9.42
C PHE A 175 -17.29 6.44 8.82
N ALA A 176 -17.71 6.28 7.57
CA ALA A 176 -18.55 7.25 6.88
C ALA A 176 -20.02 7.09 7.32
N VAL A 177 -20.77 8.19 7.38
CA VAL A 177 -22.24 8.13 7.41
C VAL A 177 -22.70 8.30 5.97
N THR A 178 -23.39 7.29 5.43
CA THR A 178 -23.84 7.29 4.03
C THR A 178 -25.12 6.48 3.87
N GLU A 179 -25.98 6.91 2.94
CA GLU A 179 -27.17 6.18 2.49
C GLU A 179 -26.93 5.42 1.17
N SER A 180 -25.74 5.59 0.57
CA SER A 180 -25.31 4.89 -0.63
C SER A 180 -24.91 3.45 -0.32
N ALA A 181 -24.98 2.59 -1.33
CA ALA A 181 -24.55 1.21 -1.19
C ALA A 181 -23.04 1.12 -0.91
N VAL A 182 -22.63 0.16 -0.09
CA VAL A 182 -21.24 -0.06 0.31
C VAL A 182 -20.84 -1.51 0.00
N LEU A 183 -19.68 -1.70 -0.61
CA LEU A 183 -19.12 -3.02 -0.88
C LEU A 183 -18.19 -3.48 0.25
N SER A 184 -18.50 -4.59 0.91
CA SER A 184 -17.56 -5.32 1.76
C SER A 184 -16.86 -6.40 0.94
N THR A 185 -15.57 -6.22 0.68
CA THR A 185 -14.75 -7.17 -0.09
C THR A 185 -13.39 -7.41 0.56
N VAL A 186 -12.87 -8.62 0.40
CA VAL A 186 -11.57 -9.10 0.90
C VAL A 186 -11.40 -9.00 2.43
N GLY A 187 -10.77 -10.01 3.02
CA GLY A 187 -10.40 -9.99 4.43
C GLY A 187 -11.54 -10.34 5.39
N SER A 188 -11.21 -10.30 6.69
CA SER A 188 -12.05 -10.87 7.76
C SER A 188 -12.97 -9.84 8.43
N ILE A 189 -13.66 -9.04 7.62
CA ILE A 189 -14.28 -7.77 8.06
C ILE A 189 -15.81 -7.77 8.15
N ILE A 190 -16.51 -8.88 7.86
CA ILE A 190 -18.00 -8.90 7.88
C ILE A 190 -18.55 -8.46 9.24
N HIS A 191 -17.90 -8.89 10.33
CA HIS A 191 -18.28 -8.53 11.70
C HIS A 191 -18.13 -7.02 12.02
N MET A 192 -17.58 -6.23 11.10
CA MET A 192 -17.39 -4.78 11.19
C MET A 192 -18.40 -3.97 10.38
N ILE A 193 -19.19 -4.58 9.48
CA ILE A 193 -20.15 -3.87 8.60
C ILE A 193 -21.11 -3.03 9.43
N THR A 194 -21.13 -1.70 9.28
CA THR A 194 -22.03 -0.80 10.02
C THR A 194 -23.14 -0.17 9.19
N HIS A 195 -23.19 -0.45 7.89
CA HIS A 195 -24.01 0.28 6.93
C HIS A 195 -25.18 -0.56 6.44
N ASP A 196 -26.33 0.09 6.29
CA ASP A 196 -27.40 -0.44 5.45
C ASP A 196 -26.93 -0.54 3.99
N ARG A 197 -27.64 -1.29 3.15
CA ARG A 197 -27.36 -1.42 1.72
C ARG A 197 -25.93 -1.89 1.45
N THR A 198 -25.45 -2.83 2.25
CA THR A 198 -24.11 -3.40 2.08
C THR A 198 -24.17 -4.62 1.16
N ASP A 199 -23.40 -4.60 0.09
CA ASP A 199 -23.12 -5.76 -0.73
C ASP A 199 -21.87 -6.48 -0.16
N VAL A 200 -21.97 -7.78 0.11
CA VAL A 200 -20.85 -8.60 0.58
C VAL A 200 -20.37 -9.48 -0.57
N TRP A 201 -19.09 -9.33 -0.94
CA TRP A 201 -18.44 -10.12 -1.99
C TRP A 201 -17.12 -10.71 -1.47
N GLY A 202 -17.16 -11.99 -1.11
CA GLY A 202 -15.99 -12.79 -0.75
C GLY A 202 -15.29 -12.41 0.57
N SER A 203 -15.80 -11.44 1.32
CA SER A 203 -15.32 -11.16 2.68
C SER A 203 -15.61 -12.35 3.61
N GLY A 204 -14.84 -12.47 4.69
CA GLY A 204 -15.02 -13.47 5.73
C GLY A 204 -15.31 -12.89 7.12
N LEU A 205 -15.68 -13.76 8.06
CA LEU A 205 -15.67 -13.45 9.49
C LEU A 205 -14.27 -13.68 10.09
N MET A 206 -13.91 -12.88 11.10
CA MET A 206 -12.67 -13.09 11.87
C MET A 206 -12.84 -14.22 12.89
N TYR A 207 -14.04 -14.34 13.43
CA TYR A 207 -14.50 -15.31 14.41
C TYR A 207 -16.04 -15.33 14.35
N PRO A 208 -16.71 -16.36 14.92
CA PRO A 208 -18.17 -16.38 15.02
C PRO A 208 -18.69 -15.11 15.70
N PRO A 209 -19.73 -14.44 15.16
CA PRO A 209 -20.13 -13.13 15.63
C PRO A 209 -20.59 -13.17 17.11
N THR A 210 -20.10 -12.22 17.90
CA THR A 210 -20.51 -12.05 19.31
C THR A 210 -21.97 -11.59 19.42
N PRO A 211 -22.66 -11.78 20.56
CA PRO A 211 -24.03 -11.30 20.74
C PRO A 211 -24.22 -9.80 20.44
N ARG A 212 -23.21 -8.96 20.72
CA ARG A 212 -23.24 -7.53 20.39
C ARG A 212 -23.18 -7.29 18.87
N GLN A 213 -22.33 -8.03 18.17
CA GLN A 213 -22.23 -7.97 16.71
C GLN A 213 -23.51 -8.50 16.06
N ILE A 214 -24.06 -9.62 16.55
CA ILE A 214 -25.34 -10.17 16.09
C ILE A 214 -26.44 -9.11 16.18
N LYS A 215 -26.65 -8.52 17.36
CA LYS A 215 -27.66 -7.47 17.59
C LYS A 215 -27.47 -6.26 16.68
N ARG A 216 -26.24 -5.93 16.30
CA ARG A 216 -25.91 -4.79 15.44
C ARG A 216 -26.17 -5.10 13.97
N LEU A 217 -25.66 -6.25 13.50
CA LEU A 217 -25.82 -6.72 12.13
C LEU A 217 -27.29 -7.03 11.81
N SER A 218 -28.05 -7.58 12.77
CA SER A 218 -29.47 -7.88 12.61
C SER A 218 -30.37 -6.65 12.44
N ARG A 219 -29.83 -5.45 12.66
CA ARG A 219 -30.56 -4.18 12.49
C ARG A 219 -30.30 -3.53 11.14
N LEU A 220 -29.29 -4.00 10.40
CA LEU A 220 -28.96 -3.48 9.09
C LEU A 220 -30.06 -3.88 8.09
N ARG A 221 -30.38 -2.97 7.18
CA ARG A 221 -31.33 -3.20 6.10
C ARG A 221 -30.60 -3.38 4.78
N ASP A 222 -31.20 -4.16 3.89
CA ASP A 222 -30.72 -4.38 2.52
C ASP A 222 -29.27 -4.87 2.43
N VAL A 223 -28.83 -5.69 3.38
CA VAL A 223 -27.56 -6.41 3.24
C VAL A 223 -27.75 -7.55 2.24
N ARG A 224 -26.92 -7.59 1.20
CA ARG A 224 -26.96 -8.60 0.13
C ARG A 224 -25.65 -9.34 0.11
N VAL A 225 -25.71 -10.66 0.22
CA VAL A 225 -24.52 -11.50 0.20
C VAL A 225 -24.44 -12.17 -1.16
N HIS A 226 -23.39 -11.83 -1.92
CA HIS A 226 -23.14 -12.39 -3.26
C HIS A 226 -22.15 -13.54 -3.21
N ALA A 227 -21.16 -13.43 -2.34
CA ALA A 227 -20.20 -14.49 -2.02
C ALA A 227 -19.63 -14.25 -0.62
N VAL A 228 -19.13 -15.31 0.03
CA VAL A 228 -18.35 -15.19 1.28
C VAL A 228 -17.05 -15.96 1.16
N ARG A 229 -16.06 -15.66 2.01
CA ARG A 229 -14.75 -16.30 1.91
C ARG A 229 -14.81 -17.83 1.95
N GLY A 230 -15.63 -18.41 2.83
CA GLY A 230 -15.71 -19.86 3.01
C GLY A 230 -16.98 -20.36 3.71
N LYS A 231 -17.06 -21.68 3.85
CA LYS A 231 -18.24 -22.43 4.34
C LYS A 231 -18.55 -22.06 5.80
N LYS A 232 -17.53 -21.84 6.65
CA LYS A 232 -17.73 -21.50 8.08
C LYS A 232 -18.34 -20.12 8.27
N THR A 233 -17.92 -19.14 7.47
CA THR A 233 -18.52 -17.80 7.46
C THR A 233 -19.98 -17.90 7.04
N ARG A 234 -20.29 -18.65 5.97
CA ARG A 234 -21.67 -18.87 5.53
C ARG A 234 -22.54 -19.45 6.63
N GLU A 235 -22.13 -20.57 7.21
CA GLU A 235 -22.85 -21.24 8.31
C GLU A 235 -23.09 -20.29 9.48
N SER A 236 -22.06 -19.55 9.90
CA SER A 236 -22.16 -18.60 11.01
C SER A 236 -23.16 -17.47 10.75
N LEU A 237 -23.20 -16.93 9.52
CA LEU A 237 -24.12 -15.86 9.15
C LEU A 237 -25.57 -16.36 9.07
N ILE A 238 -25.80 -17.54 8.50
CA ILE A 238 -27.13 -18.16 8.44
C ILE A 238 -27.64 -18.42 9.87
N GLN A 239 -26.83 -19.08 10.71
CA GLN A 239 -27.25 -19.46 12.06
C GLN A 239 -27.47 -18.25 12.99
N ALA A 240 -26.60 -17.25 12.92
CA ALA A 240 -26.63 -16.14 13.86
C ALA A 240 -27.57 -14.99 13.42
N LEU A 241 -27.75 -14.79 12.12
CA LEU A 241 -28.46 -13.63 11.57
C LEU A 241 -29.67 -14.01 10.71
N GLY A 242 -29.79 -15.27 10.28
CA GLY A 242 -30.82 -15.69 9.33
C GLY A 242 -30.67 -15.03 7.96
N TRP A 243 -29.46 -14.56 7.61
CA TRP A 243 -29.19 -13.96 6.31
C TRP A 243 -29.26 -15.03 5.21
N ASP A 244 -29.72 -14.61 4.03
CA ASP A 244 -29.58 -15.40 2.81
C ASP A 244 -28.12 -15.31 2.33
N VAL A 245 -27.45 -16.46 2.25
CA VAL A 245 -26.04 -16.56 1.89
C VAL A 245 -25.87 -17.64 0.82
N PRO A 246 -25.55 -17.28 -0.43
CA PRO A 246 -25.41 -18.22 -1.52
C PRO A 246 -24.21 -19.16 -1.33
N GLU A 247 -24.21 -20.28 -2.03
CA GLU A 247 -23.08 -21.22 -2.08
C GLU A 247 -22.03 -20.77 -3.12
N VAL A 248 -21.63 -19.50 -3.02
CA VAL A 248 -20.53 -18.91 -3.78
C VAL A 248 -19.45 -18.52 -2.79
N PHE A 249 -18.27 -19.11 -2.96
CA PHE A 249 -17.18 -19.04 -1.99
C PHE A 249 -15.90 -18.47 -2.58
N GLY A 250 -15.03 -17.99 -1.71
CA GLY A 250 -13.66 -17.59 -2.02
C GLY A 250 -13.36 -16.15 -1.62
N ASP A 251 -12.10 -15.93 -1.19
CA ASP A 251 -11.58 -14.57 -1.02
C ASP A 251 -11.29 -13.97 -2.42
N PRO A 252 -11.71 -12.74 -2.75
CA PRO A 252 -11.46 -12.14 -4.06
C PRO A 252 -9.97 -11.98 -4.38
N ALA A 253 -9.08 -12.03 -3.38
CA ALA A 253 -7.63 -12.12 -3.61
C ALA A 253 -7.22 -13.36 -4.46
N LEU A 254 -8.04 -14.42 -4.51
CA LEU A 254 -7.84 -15.56 -5.43
C LEU A 254 -7.96 -15.17 -6.90
N LEU A 255 -8.61 -14.04 -7.21
CA LEU A 255 -8.75 -13.54 -8.58
C LEU A 255 -7.57 -12.68 -9.03
N LEU A 256 -6.61 -12.36 -8.14
CA LEU A 256 -5.45 -11.53 -8.45
C LEU A 256 -4.71 -11.94 -9.74
N PRO A 257 -4.46 -13.23 -10.04
CA PRO A 257 -3.79 -13.62 -11.29
C PRO A 257 -4.50 -13.17 -12.58
N ARG A 258 -5.80 -12.86 -12.52
CA ARG A 258 -6.55 -12.32 -13.68
C ARG A 258 -6.26 -10.84 -13.95
N TYR A 259 -5.74 -10.11 -12.95
CA TYR A 259 -5.64 -8.65 -12.97
C TYR A 259 -4.21 -8.13 -12.70
N LEU A 260 -3.39 -8.91 -11.99
CA LEU A 260 -2.03 -8.56 -11.62
C LEU A 260 -1.08 -9.67 -12.06
N GLN A 261 -0.32 -9.41 -13.11
CA GLN A 261 0.81 -10.26 -13.45
C GLN A 261 1.99 -9.89 -12.53
N PRO A 262 2.72 -10.87 -11.98
CA PRO A 262 3.91 -10.58 -11.21
C PRO A 262 4.91 -9.89 -12.14
N GLU A 263 5.43 -8.75 -11.70
CA GLU A 263 6.54 -8.12 -12.39
C GLU A 263 7.78 -8.97 -12.13
N ASP A 264 8.56 -9.27 -13.17
CA ASP A 264 9.91 -9.81 -13.02
C ASP A 264 10.67 -8.78 -12.17
N GLU A 265 10.84 -9.06 -10.88
CA GLU A 265 11.72 -8.26 -10.04
C GLU A 265 13.08 -8.19 -10.74
N PRO A 266 13.66 -7.00 -10.97
CA PRO A 266 15.02 -6.87 -11.46
C PRO A 266 16.01 -7.23 -10.34
N HIS A 267 15.95 -8.47 -9.83
CA HIS A 267 17.05 -9.09 -9.10
C HIS A 267 18.12 -9.43 -10.13
N ALA A 268 18.93 -8.42 -10.45
CA ALA A 268 20.21 -8.49 -11.14
C ALA A 268 20.34 -9.65 -12.12
N ALA A 269 20.10 -9.38 -13.41
CA ALA A 269 20.69 -10.16 -14.50
C ALA A 269 22.19 -10.35 -14.18
N GLY A 270 22.55 -11.51 -13.65
CA GLY A 270 23.87 -11.73 -13.08
C GLY A 270 23.98 -12.89 -12.10
N THR A 271 23.25 -12.92 -10.98
CA THR A 271 23.56 -13.89 -9.89
C THR A 271 22.42 -14.24 -8.92
N ALA A 272 21.14 -13.94 -9.22
CA ALA A 272 20.07 -14.09 -8.22
C ALA A 272 18.83 -14.91 -8.63
N ALA A 273 18.83 -15.51 -9.83
CA ALA A 273 17.75 -16.41 -10.25
C ALA A 273 17.69 -17.72 -9.44
N GLU A 274 18.70 -18.00 -8.58
CA GLU A 274 18.76 -19.18 -7.71
C GLU A 274 18.65 -18.87 -6.20
N THR A 275 18.62 -17.59 -5.77
CA THR A 275 18.97 -17.20 -4.38
C THR A 275 17.84 -16.54 -3.56
N ALA A 276 16.58 -16.92 -3.78
CA ALA A 276 15.52 -16.87 -2.75
C ALA A 276 14.31 -17.71 -3.17
N ALA A 277 14.42 -19.04 -3.07
CA ALA A 277 13.35 -19.95 -3.47
C ALA A 277 12.14 -19.94 -2.49
N ILE A 278 12.31 -19.51 -1.25
CA ILE A 278 11.28 -19.63 -0.21
C ILE A 278 10.91 -18.24 0.33
N SER A 279 9.65 -17.85 0.16
CA SER A 279 9.11 -16.63 0.74
C SER A 279 8.53 -16.91 2.12
N VAL A 280 9.03 -16.22 3.15
CA VAL A 280 8.52 -16.28 4.52
C VAL A 280 7.69 -15.03 4.77
N VAL A 281 6.37 -15.20 4.87
CA VAL A 281 5.39 -14.11 4.97
C VAL A 281 4.76 -14.11 6.38
N PRO A 282 5.42 -13.52 7.38
CA PRO A 282 4.86 -13.46 8.72
C PRO A 282 3.75 -12.42 8.81
N HIS A 283 2.72 -12.71 9.60
CA HIS A 283 1.85 -11.67 10.12
C HIS A 283 2.68 -10.64 10.90
N TYR A 284 2.27 -9.37 10.88
CA TYR A 284 3.08 -8.27 11.45
C TYR A 284 3.47 -8.49 12.93
N LYS A 285 2.66 -9.20 13.71
CA LYS A 285 2.95 -9.55 15.12
C LYS A 285 4.09 -10.55 15.25
N HIS A 286 4.32 -11.37 14.23
CA HIS A 286 5.32 -12.43 14.22
C HIS A 286 6.59 -12.03 13.47
N ALA A 287 6.55 -10.97 12.67
CA ALA A 287 7.67 -10.54 11.81
C ALA A 287 9.00 -10.46 12.55
N ALA A 288 9.01 -9.92 13.77
CA ALA A 288 10.23 -9.81 14.58
C ALA A 288 10.87 -11.16 14.93
N LYS A 289 10.10 -12.25 15.03
CA LYS A 289 10.59 -13.59 15.38
C LYS A 289 11.34 -14.27 14.23
N PHE A 290 11.05 -13.88 12.99
CA PHE A 290 11.71 -14.40 11.79
C PHE A 290 12.89 -13.52 11.33
N ARG A 291 13.08 -12.33 11.92
CA ARG A 291 14.24 -11.48 11.64
C ARG A 291 15.52 -12.19 12.09
N GLY A 292 16.53 -12.23 11.21
CA GLY A 292 17.79 -12.91 11.47
C GLY A 292 17.72 -14.43 11.34
N LYS A 293 16.61 -15.00 10.86
CA LYS A 293 16.46 -16.43 10.53
C LYS A 293 16.57 -16.72 9.04
N MET A 294 16.78 -15.69 8.22
CA MET A 294 16.85 -15.84 6.77
C MET A 294 18.22 -16.34 6.34
N THR A 295 18.23 -17.27 5.39
CA THR A 295 19.40 -17.81 4.70
C THR A 295 19.53 -17.22 3.29
N ALA A 296 20.49 -17.72 2.50
CA ALA A 296 20.61 -17.39 1.08
C ALA A 296 19.47 -17.96 0.20
N HIS A 297 18.60 -18.82 0.75
CA HIS A 297 17.49 -19.43 0.01
C HIS A 297 16.11 -18.97 0.47
N THR A 298 16.04 -18.20 1.57
CA THR A 298 14.79 -17.69 2.14
C THR A 298 14.75 -16.17 2.07
N ARG A 299 13.57 -15.60 1.82
CA ARG A 299 13.31 -14.16 1.87
C ARG A 299 12.23 -13.85 2.89
N LEU A 300 12.49 -12.88 3.76
CA LEU A 300 11.47 -12.32 4.63
C LEU A 300 10.64 -11.31 3.82
N VAL A 301 9.34 -11.56 3.68
CA VAL A 301 8.41 -10.66 2.99
C VAL A 301 7.70 -9.79 4.03
N ASP A 302 7.87 -8.48 3.93
CA ASP A 302 7.20 -7.53 4.82
C ASP A 302 5.78 -7.25 4.33
N VAL A 303 4.79 -7.62 5.13
CA VAL A 303 3.36 -7.38 4.83
C VAL A 303 2.98 -5.89 4.84
N HIS A 304 3.89 -5.01 5.25
CA HIS A 304 3.75 -3.54 5.19
C HIS A 304 4.23 -2.92 3.88
N ASP A 305 4.91 -3.69 3.02
CA ASP A 305 5.41 -3.21 1.73
C ASP A 305 4.28 -3.03 0.69
N ASP A 306 4.63 -2.46 -0.46
CA ASP A 306 3.73 -2.25 -1.59
C ASP A 306 3.07 -3.57 -2.04
N LEU A 307 1.79 -3.50 -2.39
CA LEU A 307 0.98 -4.65 -2.79
C LEU A 307 1.64 -5.44 -3.92
N ARG A 308 2.18 -4.77 -4.94
CA ARG A 308 2.79 -5.43 -6.11
C ARG A 308 4.08 -6.13 -5.72
N ASN A 309 4.90 -5.51 -4.87
CA ASN A 309 6.16 -6.09 -4.38
C ASN A 309 5.90 -7.36 -3.55
N VAL A 310 4.92 -7.29 -2.63
CA VAL A 310 4.53 -8.44 -1.80
C VAL A 310 3.97 -9.56 -2.66
N VAL A 311 3.04 -9.25 -3.58
CA VAL A 311 2.45 -10.24 -4.48
C VAL A 311 3.52 -10.86 -5.38
N SER A 312 4.40 -10.06 -6.00
CA SER A 312 5.49 -10.58 -6.84
C SER A 312 6.44 -11.47 -6.03
N SER A 313 6.82 -11.06 -4.82
CA SER A 313 7.68 -11.87 -3.95
C SER A 313 7.06 -13.23 -3.59
N ILE A 314 5.74 -13.31 -3.43
CA ILE A 314 5.04 -14.57 -3.18
C ILE A 314 4.92 -15.38 -4.48
N ALA A 315 4.38 -14.77 -5.54
CA ALA A 315 4.08 -15.41 -6.82
C ALA A 315 5.31 -15.97 -7.55
N THR A 316 6.49 -15.37 -7.34
CA THR A 316 7.75 -15.82 -7.96
C THR A 316 8.54 -16.80 -7.07
N SER A 317 8.04 -17.12 -5.87
CA SER A 317 8.70 -18.07 -4.98
C SER A 317 8.38 -19.53 -5.34
N ARG A 318 9.28 -20.44 -5.00
CA ARG A 318 9.06 -21.89 -5.09
C ARG A 318 8.10 -22.37 -4.00
N VAL A 319 8.17 -21.79 -2.81
CA VAL A 319 7.34 -22.11 -1.64
C VAL A 319 7.04 -20.86 -0.81
N CYS A 320 5.83 -20.76 -0.27
CA CYS A 320 5.42 -19.73 0.68
C CYS A 320 5.20 -20.31 2.09
N LEU A 321 6.03 -19.92 3.05
CA LEU A 321 5.81 -20.20 4.47
C LEU A 321 5.13 -18.99 5.10
N SER A 322 3.97 -19.16 5.73
CA SER A 322 3.22 -17.99 6.19
C SER A 322 2.53 -18.17 7.53
N THR A 323 2.63 -17.15 8.39
CA THR A 323 1.73 -16.98 9.54
C THR A 323 0.60 -15.98 9.20
N SER A 324 0.55 -15.45 7.98
CA SER A 324 -0.43 -14.47 7.49
C SER A 324 -1.47 -15.13 6.58
N LEU A 325 -2.76 -14.94 6.85
CA LEU A 325 -3.81 -15.51 6.00
C LEU A 325 -3.71 -15.04 4.54
N HIS A 326 -3.54 -13.75 4.29
CA HIS A 326 -3.38 -13.25 2.91
C HIS A 326 -2.07 -13.72 2.26
N GLY A 327 -1.04 -14.05 3.03
CA GLY A 327 0.16 -14.69 2.48
C GLY A 327 -0.16 -16.07 1.88
N ILE A 328 -1.00 -16.84 2.58
CA ILE A 328 -1.50 -18.14 2.11
C ILE A 328 -2.45 -17.98 0.92
N ILE A 329 -3.44 -17.08 1.00
CA ILE A 329 -4.42 -16.87 -0.08
C ILE A 329 -3.72 -16.45 -1.38
N VAL A 330 -2.74 -15.54 -1.31
CA VAL A 330 -1.98 -15.12 -2.48
C VAL A 330 -1.12 -16.26 -3.02
N ALA A 331 -0.45 -17.04 -2.17
CA ALA A 331 0.30 -18.21 -2.63
C ALA A 331 -0.61 -19.21 -3.37
N GLN A 332 -1.78 -19.52 -2.79
CA GLN A 332 -2.80 -20.35 -3.42
C GLN A 332 -3.24 -19.80 -4.78
N ALA A 333 -3.50 -18.49 -4.87
CA ALA A 333 -3.96 -17.84 -6.10
C ALA A 333 -2.96 -18.02 -7.25
N TYR A 334 -1.66 -17.88 -6.96
CA TYR A 334 -0.59 -17.97 -7.96
C TYR A 334 -0.02 -19.39 -8.15
N GLY A 335 -0.62 -20.40 -7.52
CA GLY A 335 -0.17 -21.78 -7.65
C GLY A 335 1.17 -22.08 -6.98
N VAL A 336 1.52 -21.32 -5.94
CA VAL A 336 2.73 -21.51 -5.15
C VAL A 336 2.42 -22.42 -3.97
N PRO A 337 3.09 -23.58 -3.82
CA PRO A 337 2.96 -24.43 -2.63
C PRO A 337 3.22 -23.63 -1.37
N TRP A 338 2.41 -23.84 -0.34
CA TRP A 338 2.49 -23.10 0.89
C TRP A 338 2.37 -23.99 2.10
N ARG A 339 2.83 -23.48 3.25
CA ARG A 339 2.64 -24.13 4.54
C ARG A 339 2.26 -23.12 5.60
N TRP A 340 1.21 -23.42 6.35
CA TRP A 340 0.75 -22.57 7.43
C TRP A 340 1.62 -22.75 8.68
N LEU A 341 2.30 -21.69 9.07
CA LEU A 341 3.06 -21.63 10.32
C LEU A 341 2.14 -21.14 11.44
N LYS A 342 1.82 -22.01 12.39
CA LYS A 342 1.08 -21.66 13.61
C LYS A 342 2.07 -21.32 14.71
N MET A 343 1.83 -20.24 15.44
CA MET A 343 2.75 -19.75 16.47
C MET A 343 2.17 -20.07 17.85
N GLU A 344 2.76 -21.04 18.55
CA GLU A 344 2.28 -21.49 19.85
C GLU A 344 2.27 -20.32 20.85
N GLY A 345 1.13 -20.11 21.54
CA GLY A 345 0.98 -19.04 22.55
C GLY A 345 1.03 -17.61 21.99
N HIS A 346 1.04 -17.43 20.67
CA HIS A 346 0.98 -16.14 19.97
C HIS A 346 -0.17 -16.13 18.96
N GLU A 347 -1.35 -16.56 19.41
CA GLU A 347 -2.54 -16.64 18.57
C GLU A 347 -2.89 -15.28 17.94
N LEU A 348 -3.24 -15.33 16.66
CA LEU A 348 -3.74 -14.15 15.96
C LEU A 348 -5.15 -13.82 16.43
N GLN A 349 -5.56 -12.57 16.21
CA GLN A 349 -6.94 -12.19 16.50
C GLN A 349 -7.91 -13.06 15.69
N GLY A 350 -8.91 -13.62 16.38
CA GLY A 350 -9.86 -14.59 15.81
C GLY A 350 -9.41 -16.04 15.86
N GLY A 351 -8.21 -16.31 16.42
CA GLY A 351 -7.63 -17.64 16.44
C GLY A 351 -7.53 -18.22 15.03
N ASP A 352 -7.86 -19.50 14.92
CA ASP A 352 -7.76 -20.27 13.68
C ASP A 352 -8.99 -20.11 12.77
N PHE A 353 -10.10 -19.55 13.26
CA PHE A 353 -11.38 -19.52 12.55
C PHE A 353 -11.26 -18.96 11.12
N LYS A 354 -10.56 -17.84 10.94
CA LYS A 354 -10.42 -17.22 9.62
C LYS A 354 -9.59 -18.06 8.63
N PHE A 355 -8.65 -18.85 9.15
CA PHE A 355 -7.83 -19.76 8.36
C PHE A 355 -8.65 -20.98 7.98
N GLU A 356 -9.29 -21.60 8.96
CA GLU A 356 -10.18 -22.75 8.74
C GLU A 356 -11.37 -22.42 7.82
N ASP A 357 -11.87 -21.19 7.89
CA ASP A 357 -12.89 -20.70 6.96
C ASP A 357 -12.36 -20.67 5.53
N PHE A 358 -11.16 -20.15 5.29
CA PHE A 358 -10.53 -20.23 3.97
C PHE A 358 -10.26 -21.69 3.57
N PHE A 359 -9.70 -22.51 4.46
CA PHE A 359 -9.38 -23.91 4.17
C PHE A 359 -10.61 -24.76 3.84
N SER A 360 -11.81 -24.34 4.26
CA SER A 360 -13.06 -25.00 3.85
C SER A 360 -13.36 -24.92 2.35
N THR A 361 -12.62 -24.07 1.61
CA THR A 361 -12.65 -23.95 0.15
C THR A 361 -11.56 -24.77 -0.56
N LEU A 362 -10.81 -25.58 0.19
CA LEU A 362 -9.70 -26.39 -0.30
C LEU A 362 -9.96 -27.88 -0.02
N ALA A 363 -9.27 -28.75 -0.76
CA ALA A 363 -9.10 -30.15 -0.39
C ALA A 363 -8.38 -30.24 0.97
N SER A 364 -9.12 -30.66 2.00
CA SER A 364 -8.69 -30.59 3.40
C SER A 364 -7.49 -31.47 3.74
N GLU A 365 -7.35 -32.59 3.03
CA GLU A 365 -6.30 -33.59 3.17
C GLU A 365 -4.91 -33.07 2.80
N ASP A 366 -4.86 -32.05 1.94
CA ASP A 366 -3.60 -31.49 1.44
C ASP A 366 -3.19 -30.23 2.20
N VAL A 367 -4.01 -29.71 3.12
CA VAL A 367 -3.67 -28.49 3.88
C VAL A 367 -2.50 -28.77 4.84
N SER A 368 -1.33 -28.24 4.52
CA SER A 368 -0.13 -28.40 5.34
C SER A 368 0.01 -27.29 6.38
N SER A 369 0.31 -27.70 7.61
CA SER A 369 0.62 -26.79 8.71
C SER A 369 1.69 -27.35 9.62
N ILE A 370 2.28 -26.48 10.43
CA ILE A 370 3.19 -26.82 11.51
C ILE A 370 2.99 -25.83 12.64
N GLU A 371 2.99 -26.31 13.88
CA GLU A 371 3.01 -25.47 15.06
C GLU A 371 4.45 -25.26 15.52
N LEU A 372 4.80 -24.01 15.79
CA LEU A 372 6.14 -23.57 16.15
C LEU A 372 6.10 -22.84 17.49
N SER A 373 6.80 -23.40 18.47
CA SER A 373 7.10 -22.76 19.74
C SER A 373 8.22 -21.72 19.61
N ASN A 374 8.38 -20.88 20.63
CA ASN A 374 9.51 -19.93 20.69
C ASN A 374 10.87 -20.63 20.76
N ASP A 375 10.93 -21.84 21.32
CA ASP A 375 12.18 -22.58 21.45
C ASP A 375 12.56 -23.23 20.11
N GLU A 376 11.60 -23.82 19.38
CA GLU A 376 11.82 -24.35 18.04
C GLU A 376 12.23 -23.26 17.04
N LEU A 377 11.70 -22.04 17.19
CA LEU A 377 12.10 -20.89 16.35
C LEU A 377 13.57 -20.47 16.50
N LYS A 378 14.25 -20.86 17.58
CA LYS A 378 15.66 -20.49 17.78
C LYS A 378 16.56 -21.18 16.76
N GLU A 379 16.30 -22.45 16.50
CA GLU A 379 17.09 -23.31 15.61
C GLU A 379 16.25 -23.78 14.41
N VAL A 380 15.28 -22.97 13.98
CA VAL A 380 14.35 -23.34 12.91
C VAL A 380 15.07 -23.49 11.57
N ASP A 381 14.86 -24.63 10.93
CA ASP A 381 15.24 -24.86 9.55
C ASP A 381 14.02 -24.60 8.63
N LEU A 382 13.98 -23.40 8.07
CA LEU A 382 12.91 -22.98 7.18
C LEU A 382 12.94 -23.70 5.83
N GLU A 383 14.11 -24.19 5.40
CA GLU A 383 14.25 -24.93 4.16
C GLU A 383 13.64 -26.32 4.31
N ALA A 384 13.93 -27.01 5.41
CA ALA A 384 13.30 -28.29 5.75
C ALA A 384 11.78 -28.17 5.90
N ILE A 385 11.29 -27.13 6.60
CA ILE A 385 9.83 -26.90 6.75
C ILE A 385 9.15 -26.71 5.39
N ALA A 386 9.83 -26.07 4.44
CA ALA A 386 9.33 -25.82 3.09
C ALA A 386 9.24 -27.08 2.22
N GLU A 387 9.94 -28.17 2.56
CA GLU A 387 9.86 -29.43 1.81
C GLU A 387 8.52 -30.13 1.95
N GLU A 388 7.81 -29.94 3.07
CA GLU A 388 6.45 -30.50 3.28
C GLU A 388 5.34 -29.47 2.99
N ALA A 389 5.67 -28.37 2.32
CA ALA A 389 4.66 -27.46 1.80
C ALA A 389 3.88 -28.12 0.64
N THR A 390 2.61 -27.79 0.55
CA THR A 390 1.67 -28.39 -0.40
C THR A 390 0.91 -27.30 -1.15
N LEU A 391 0.34 -27.65 -2.30
CA LEU A 391 -0.64 -26.80 -2.98
C LEU A 391 -1.98 -27.56 -2.99
N PRO A 392 -2.84 -27.33 -2.00
CA PRO A 392 -4.17 -27.96 -1.98
C PRO A 392 -4.97 -27.60 -3.22
N GLU A 393 -5.76 -28.55 -3.72
CA GLU A 393 -6.74 -28.26 -4.79
C GLU A 393 -7.82 -27.30 -4.27
N LEU A 394 -8.25 -26.35 -5.12
CA LEU A 394 -9.36 -25.45 -4.85
C LEU A 394 -10.69 -26.18 -5.11
N ASP A 395 -11.52 -26.33 -4.08
CA ASP A 395 -12.86 -26.92 -4.11
C ASP A 395 -13.96 -25.85 -4.34
N ILE A 396 -13.65 -24.86 -5.18
CA ILE A 396 -14.56 -23.73 -5.50
C ILE A 396 -14.42 -23.30 -6.95
N ASP A 397 -15.49 -22.71 -7.48
CA ASP A 397 -15.51 -22.13 -8.82
C ASP A 397 -15.12 -20.64 -8.78
N LEU A 398 -13.92 -20.33 -9.27
CA LEU A 398 -13.42 -18.95 -9.35
C LEU A 398 -14.18 -18.11 -10.40
N ASP A 399 -14.80 -18.73 -11.41
CA ASP A 399 -15.67 -18.01 -12.35
C ASP A 399 -17.00 -17.64 -11.71
N ALA A 400 -17.55 -18.50 -10.85
CA ALA A 400 -18.71 -18.14 -10.03
C ALA A 400 -18.38 -16.99 -9.07
N LEU A 401 -17.20 -17.01 -8.42
CA LEU A 401 -16.75 -15.92 -7.55
C LEU A 401 -16.60 -14.60 -8.32
N ASP A 402 -15.96 -14.62 -9.49
CA ASP A 402 -15.80 -13.45 -10.35
C ASP A 402 -17.18 -12.93 -10.84
N ALA A 403 -18.05 -13.82 -11.31
CA ALA A 403 -19.39 -13.49 -11.78
C ALA A 403 -20.29 -12.90 -10.68
N ALA A 404 -20.06 -13.26 -9.42
CA ALA A 404 -20.78 -12.73 -8.26
C ALA A 404 -20.38 -11.28 -7.89
N PHE A 405 -19.41 -10.68 -8.58
CA PHE A 405 -19.08 -9.26 -8.37
C PHE A 405 -20.28 -8.35 -8.67
N PRO A 406 -20.78 -7.54 -7.71
CA PRO A 406 -22.09 -6.91 -7.85
C PRO A 406 -22.08 -5.55 -8.55
N HIS A 407 -20.92 -5.02 -8.93
CA HIS A 407 -20.81 -3.69 -9.55
C HIS A 407 -20.53 -3.76 -11.06
N PRO A 408 -20.95 -2.74 -11.83
CA PRO A 408 -20.64 -2.65 -13.25
C PRO A 408 -19.13 -2.65 -13.50
N ARG A 409 -18.68 -3.51 -14.40
CA ARG A 409 -17.27 -3.58 -14.82
C ARG A 409 -16.96 -2.52 -15.88
N ALA A 410 -15.72 -2.04 -15.90
CA ALA A 410 -15.22 -1.28 -17.04
C ALA A 410 -15.24 -2.17 -18.31
N GLY A 411 -15.66 -1.62 -19.44
CA GLY A 411 -15.45 -2.30 -20.73
C GLY A 411 -13.95 -2.54 -20.91
N HIS A 412 -13.55 -3.80 -21.14
CA HIS A 412 -12.15 -4.26 -21.13
C HIS A 412 -11.22 -3.28 -21.87
N ARG A 413 -10.46 -2.48 -21.10
CA ARG A 413 -9.31 -1.71 -21.58
C ARG A 413 -8.14 -2.11 -20.69
N PRO A 414 -7.03 -2.64 -21.23
CA PRO A 414 -5.85 -2.92 -20.43
C PRO A 414 -5.46 -1.63 -19.71
N GLY A 415 -5.53 -1.67 -18.38
CA GLY A 415 -5.42 -0.49 -17.54
C GLY A 415 -4.07 0.18 -17.71
N VAL A 416 -4.09 1.49 -18.00
CA VAL A 416 -2.97 2.36 -17.66
C VAL A 416 -2.96 2.46 -16.14
N VAL A 417 -2.09 1.67 -15.51
CA VAL A 417 -1.83 1.73 -14.08
C VAL A 417 -1.11 3.05 -13.78
N ASN A 418 -1.58 3.79 -12.78
CA ASN A 418 -0.87 4.96 -12.27
C ASN A 418 0.34 4.46 -11.46
N PRO A 419 1.60 4.69 -11.89
CA PRO A 419 2.77 4.10 -11.24
C PRO A 419 2.92 4.60 -9.79
N ALA A 420 3.41 3.71 -8.92
CA ALA A 420 3.82 4.06 -7.56
C ALA A 420 4.90 5.14 -7.62
N PHE A 421 4.76 6.18 -6.79
CA PHE A 421 5.72 7.29 -6.72
C PHE A 421 6.89 6.89 -5.80
N SER A 422 8.10 6.73 -6.35
CA SER A 422 9.31 6.45 -5.57
C SER A 422 10.29 7.63 -5.59
N TRP A 423 10.92 7.94 -4.46
CA TRP A 423 12.04 8.90 -4.40
C TRP A 423 13.21 8.50 -5.31
N ARG A 424 13.31 7.20 -5.65
CA ARG A 424 14.29 6.67 -6.61
C ARG A 424 14.07 7.23 -8.02
N ASP A 425 12.83 7.54 -8.39
CA ASP A 425 12.49 8.13 -9.70
C ASP A 425 12.96 9.59 -9.77
N ILE A 426 12.83 10.34 -8.68
CA ILE A 426 13.34 11.73 -8.60
C ILE A 426 14.86 11.77 -8.58
N LEU A 427 15.52 10.84 -7.89
CA LEU A 427 16.99 10.75 -7.94
C LEU A 427 17.49 10.27 -9.30
N ALA A 428 16.77 9.39 -9.99
CA ALA A 428 17.06 8.98 -11.36
C ALA A 428 16.90 10.15 -12.33
N GLU A 429 15.86 10.98 -12.17
CA GLU A 429 15.68 12.23 -12.94
C GLU A 429 16.77 13.27 -12.62
N ASP A 430 17.14 13.45 -11.35
CA ASP A 430 18.20 14.40 -10.96
C ASP A 430 19.59 13.91 -11.40
N ALA A 431 19.84 12.59 -11.37
CA ALA A 431 21.05 11.96 -11.90
C ALA A 431 21.09 12.05 -13.43
N ALA A 432 19.99 11.75 -14.12
CA ALA A 432 19.86 11.91 -15.57
C ALA A 432 19.99 13.37 -15.99
N ALA A 433 19.43 14.31 -15.22
CA ALA A 433 19.58 15.74 -15.45
C ALA A 433 20.98 16.24 -15.08
N ALA A 434 21.67 15.66 -14.09
CA ALA A 434 23.05 15.99 -13.76
C ALA A 434 24.05 15.45 -14.80
N VAL A 435 23.82 14.24 -15.32
CA VAL A 435 24.55 13.63 -16.44
C VAL A 435 24.28 14.43 -17.72
N GLY A 436 23.02 14.77 -18.01
CA GLY A 436 22.62 15.63 -19.13
C GLY A 436 23.23 17.04 -19.06
N ARG A 437 23.20 17.69 -17.89
CA ARG A 437 23.85 19.00 -17.65
C ARG A 437 25.37 18.89 -17.78
N SER A 438 25.99 17.79 -17.37
CA SER A 438 27.43 17.53 -17.51
C SER A 438 27.84 17.26 -18.96
N ALA A 439 27.04 16.49 -19.71
CA ALA A 439 27.20 16.25 -21.13
C ALA A 439 27.04 17.54 -21.94
N VAL A 440 26.03 18.35 -21.64
CA VAL A 440 25.82 19.67 -22.25
C VAL A 440 26.93 20.65 -21.87
N ARG A 441 27.48 20.60 -20.64
CA ARG A 441 28.67 21.40 -20.24
C ARG A 441 29.94 20.95 -20.98
N ARG A 442 30.16 19.64 -21.18
CA ARG A 442 31.29 19.11 -21.96
C ARG A 442 31.17 19.50 -23.44
N LEU A 443 29.98 19.40 -24.04
CA LEU A 443 29.70 19.85 -25.42
C LEU A 443 29.88 21.36 -25.60
N LYS A 444 29.43 22.19 -24.63
CA LYS A 444 29.62 23.65 -24.66
C LYS A 444 31.09 24.06 -24.43
N ARG A 445 31.86 23.32 -23.62
CA ARG A 445 33.31 23.54 -23.45
C ARG A 445 34.11 23.11 -24.69
N GLY A 446 33.76 21.98 -25.31
CA GLY A 446 34.36 21.53 -26.58
C GLY A 446 34.12 22.50 -27.74
N ARG A 447 32.89 23.03 -27.87
CA ARG A 447 32.56 24.07 -28.88
C ARG A 447 33.22 25.43 -28.61
N LYS A 448 33.52 25.78 -27.35
CA LYS A 448 34.30 26.99 -27.01
C LYS A 448 35.80 26.83 -27.26
N ALA A 449 36.35 25.63 -27.09
CA ALA A 449 37.75 25.33 -27.40
C ALA A 449 38.00 25.30 -28.92
N ALA A 450 37.09 24.74 -29.71
CA ALA A 450 37.19 24.71 -31.19
C ALA A 450 37.06 26.10 -31.86
N ARG A 451 36.53 27.11 -31.15
CA ARG A 451 36.44 28.51 -31.62
C ARG A 451 37.64 29.39 -31.23
N ARG A 452 38.65 28.82 -30.56
CA ARG A 452 39.92 29.48 -30.23
C ARG A 452 41.09 28.70 -30.81
N LEU A 453 41.08 28.50 -32.13
CA LEU A 453 42.32 28.20 -32.87
C LEU A 453 42.92 29.55 -33.30
N PRO A 454 44.20 29.83 -33.02
CA PRO A 454 44.84 31.08 -33.42
C PRO A 454 44.95 31.15 -34.95
N ARG A 455 44.55 32.30 -35.50
CA ARG A 455 44.80 32.69 -36.89
C ARG A 455 46.30 32.52 -37.18
N THR A 456 46.63 31.59 -38.06
CA THR A 456 47.96 31.39 -38.61
C THR A 456 48.46 32.67 -39.26
N VAL A 457 49.65 33.08 -38.83
CA VAL A 457 50.48 34.12 -39.41
C VAL A 457 50.76 33.79 -40.88
N THR A 458 50.37 34.68 -41.78
CA THR A 458 50.82 34.69 -43.17
C THR A 458 52.32 34.94 -43.22
N ARG A 459 53.11 33.90 -43.50
CA ARG A 459 54.53 34.05 -43.89
C ARG A 459 54.62 33.93 -45.40
N LYS A 460 55.01 35.02 -46.05
CA LYS A 460 55.42 35.06 -47.47
C LYS A 460 56.67 34.18 -47.66
N LEU A 461 56.68 33.39 -48.73
CA LEU A 461 57.89 32.81 -49.32
C LEU A 461 58.52 33.85 -50.27
N PRO A 462 59.85 34.07 -50.24
CA PRO A 462 60.55 34.70 -51.34
C PRO A 462 61.00 33.63 -52.37
N ILE A 463 61.14 34.06 -53.62
CA ILE A 463 62.11 33.49 -54.56
C ILE A 463 63.49 33.93 -54.11
#